data_AF-A0A941VML6-F1
#
_entry.id   AF-A0A941VML6-F1
#
_cell.length_a   1.000
_cell.length_b   1.000
_cell.length_c   1.000
_cell.angle_alpha   90.00
_cell.angle_beta   90.00
_cell.angle_gamma   90.00
#
_symmetry.space_group_name_H-M   'P 1'
#
loop_
_entity.id
_entity.type
_entity.pdbx_description
1 polymer ?
#
loop_
_entity_poly.entity_id
_entity_poly.type
_entity_poly.pdbx_seq_one_letter_code
_entity_poly.pdbx_strand_id
1 'polypeptide(L)'
;WFTFSAQTKLFIDRWYGLGDHQGYALAGKKFAVLLSYADADPFLSGAVNALRTFQDALQFIEAELVGMVYGSASEAGEIKKNKALMNEAYTLGRKLAGE
;
A
#
# COMPACT_ATOMS: atom_id res chain seq x y z
N TRP A 1 -9.05 -8.47 -9.04
CA TRP A 1 -8.60 -9.88 -9.04
C TRP A 1 -7.19 -9.89 -9.61
N PHE A 2 -6.21 -10.46 -8.89
CA PHE A 2 -4.77 -10.18 -9.03
C PHE A 2 -4.38 -8.70 -8.85
N THR A 3 -5.15 -7.98 -8.03
CA THR A 3 -4.94 -6.59 -7.61
C THR A 3 -5.87 -6.30 -6.42
N PHE A 4 -5.80 -5.11 -5.83
CA PHE A 4 -6.62 -4.67 -4.70
C PHE A 4 -8.12 -4.51 -5.06
N SER A 5 -8.95 -4.18 -4.06
CA SER A 5 -10.40 -4.11 -4.22
C SER A 5 -10.86 -2.96 -5.11
N ALA A 6 -12.01 -3.13 -5.78
CA ALA A 6 -12.62 -2.08 -6.58
C ALA A 6 -12.92 -0.81 -5.76
N GLN A 7 -13.29 -0.96 -4.49
CA GLN A 7 -13.53 0.15 -3.57
C GLN A 7 -12.26 0.98 -3.36
N THR A 8 -11.11 0.32 -3.19
CA THR A 8 -9.81 0.99 -3.10
C THR A 8 -9.48 1.70 -4.41
N LYS A 9 -9.74 1.07 -5.55
CA LYS A 9 -9.54 1.68 -6.88
C LYS A 9 -10.37 2.95 -7.05
N LEU A 10 -11.66 2.89 -6.74
CA LEU A 10 -12.56 4.04 -6.81
C LEU A 10 -12.14 5.19 -5.89
N PHE A 11 -11.57 4.87 -4.73
CA PHE A 11 -11.04 5.88 -3.81
C PHE A 11 -9.80 6.58 -4.40
N ILE A 12 -8.81 5.82 -4.88
CA ILE A 12 -7.56 6.41 -5.41
C ILE A 12 -7.77 7.09 -6.77
N ASP A 13 -8.76 6.67 -7.57
CA ASP A 13 -9.08 7.34 -8.84
C ASP A 13 -9.51 8.80 -8.66
N ARG A 14 -10.07 9.14 -7.50
CA ARG A 14 -10.42 10.52 -7.17
C ARG A 14 -9.20 11.40 -6.91
N TRP A 15 -8.04 10.82 -6.58
CA TRP A 15 -6.81 11.58 -6.35
C TRP A 15 -6.32 12.25 -7.64
N TYR A 16 -6.60 11.66 -8.81
CA TYR A 16 -6.27 12.29 -10.09
C TYR A 16 -6.95 13.66 -10.24
N GLY A 17 -8.18 13.81 -9.74
CA GLY A 17 -8.91 15.07 -9.73
C GLY A 17 -8.43 16.08 -8.67
N LEU A 18 -7.45 15.72 -7.84
CA LEU A 18 -6.82 16.62 -6.86
C LEU A 18 -5.57 17.31 -7.41
N GLY A 19 -5.32 17.20 -8.71
CA GLY A 19 -4.25 17.92 -9.41
C GLY A 19 -4.77 19.17 -10.10
N ASP A 20 -3.98 20.24 -10.06
CA ASP A 20 -4.18 21.44 -10.88
C ASP A 20 -2.84 21.99 -11.40
N HIS A 21 -2.87 23.19 -11.97
CA HIS A 21 -1.69 23.88 -12.50
C HIS A 21 -0.59 24.19 -11.45
N GLN A 22 -0.88 24.08 -10.16
CA GLN A 22 0.07 24.26 -9.06
C GLN A 22 0.60 22.91 -8.52
N GLY A 23 0.10 21.78 -9.01
CA GLY A 23 0.50 20.43 -8.61
C GLY A 23 -0.63 19.62 -7.97
N TYR A 24 -0.28 18.50 -7.33
CA TYR A 24 -1.23 17.62 -6.64
C TYR A 24 -1.38 17.99 -5.17
N ALA A 25 -2.61 18.02 -4.67
CA ALA A 25 -2.90 18.33 -3.26
C ALA A 25 -2.27 17.35 -2.24
N LEU A 26 -1.90 16.15 -2.71
CA LEU A 26 -1.26 15.10 -1.91
C LEU A 26 0.26 15.05 -2.06
N ALA A 27 0.86 15.98 -2.82
CA ALA A 27 2.31 16.07 -2.98
C ALA A 27 3.01 16.21 -1.61
N GLY A 28 4.12 15.50 -1.43
CA GLY A 28 4.91 15.45 -0.20
C GLY A 28 4.21 14.78 0.99
N LYS A 29 2.96 14.31 0.86
CA LYS A 29 2.30 13.54 1.93
C LYS A 29 2.88 12.13 2.00
N LYS A 30 2.99 11.63 3.23
CA LYS A 30 3.53 10.29 3.51
C LYS A 30 2.45 9.23 3.45
N PHE A 31 2.75 8.13 2.78
CA PHE A 31 1.89 6.95 2.64
C PHE A 31 2.64 5.69 3.01
N ALA A 32 1.90 4.72 3.54
CA ALA A 32 2.35 3.35 3.77
C ALA A 32 1.29 2.39 3.22
N VAL A 33 1.72 1.29 2.60
CA VAL A 33 0.79 0.27 2.06
C VAL A 33 0.91 -1.01 2.86
N LEU A 34 -0.23 -1.53 3.31
CA LEU A 34 -0.34 -2.85 3.92
C LEU A 34 -1.20 -3.74 3.02
N LEU A 35 -0.70 -4.92 2.67
CA LEU A 35 -1.42 -5.85 1.78
C LEU A 35 -1.29 -7.30 2.24
N SER A 36 -2.41 -7.94 2.55
CA SER A 36 -2.47 -9.39 2.68
C SER A 36 -2.88 -10.03 1.35
N TYR A 37 -2.32 -11.19 1.04
CA TYR A 37 -2.68 -11.98 -0.13
C TYR A 37 -2.75 -13.47 0.22
N ALA A 38 -3.40 -14.26 -0.62
CA ALA A 38 -3.26 -15.72 -0.60
C ALA A 38 -2.02 -16.11 -1.41
N ASP A 39 -1.47 -17.32 -1.16
CA ASP A 39 -0.28 -17.89 -1.83
C ASP A 39 1.08 -17.53 -1.20
N ALA A 40 2.15 -18.19 -1.64
CA ALA A 40 3.45 -18.19 -0.96
C ALA A 40 4.21 -16.85 -1.06
N ASP A 41 4.02 -16.09 -2.13
CA ASP A 41 4.76 -14.85 -2.39
C ASP A 41 3.94 -13.87 -3.27
N PRO A 42 4.35 -12.58 -3.37
CA PRO A 42 3.55 -11.57 -4.06
C PRO A 42 3.52 -11.72 -5.59
N PHE A 43 4.45 -12.46 -6.18
CA PHE A 43 4.48 -12.72 -7.63
C PHE A 43 3.53 -13.85 -8.00
N LEU A 44 3.54 -14.96 -7.26
CA LEU A 44 2.61 -16.07 -7.47
C LEU A 44 1.16 -15.65 -7.22
N SER A 45 0.92 -14.88 -6.16
CA SER A 45 -0.41 -14.36 -5.83
C SER A 45 -0.90 -13.23 -6.74
N GLY A 46 -0.01 -12.67 -7.57
CA GLY A 46 -0.21 -11.43 -8.33
C GLY A 46 -0.40 -10.16 -7.48
N ALA A 47 -0.18 -10.22 -6.16
CA ALA A 47 -0.18 -9.06 -5.28
C ALA A 47 0.85 -7.99 -5.70
N VAL A 48 1.91 -8.40 -6.42
CA VAL A 48 2.89 -7.49 -7.01
C VAL A 48 2.26 -6.41 -7.90
N ASN A 49 1.14 -6.71 -8.59
CA ASN A 49 0.45 -5.72 -9.42
C ASN A 49 -0.16 -4.59 -8.58
N ALA A 50 -0.74 -4.94 -7.42
CA ALA A 50 -1.26 -3.98 -6.47
C ALA A 50 -0.13 -3.09 -5.91
N LEU A 51 0.97 -3.72 -5.47
CA LEU A 51 2.13 -2.99 -4.94
C LEU A 51 2.71 -2.02 -5.98
N ARG A 52 2.89 -2.47 -7.22
CA ARG A 52 3.40 -1.64 -8.30
C ARG A 52 2.48 -0.48 -8.63
N THR A 53 1.16 -0.71 -8.65
CA THR A 53 0.17 0.34 -8.88
C THR A 53 0.28 1.46 -7.84
N PHE A 54 0.44 1.14 -6.56
CA PHE A 54 0.63 2.16 -5.52
C PHE A 54 1.97 2.90 -5.66
N GLN A 55 3.06 2.19 -5.99
CA GLN A 55 4.34 2.84 -6.26
C GLN A 55 4.21 3.88 -7.37
N ASP A 56 3.64 3.50 -8.51
CA ASP A 56 3.50 4.38 -9.68
C ASP A 56 2.52 5.52 -9.41
N ALA A 57 1.36 5.24 -8.81
CA ALA A 57 0.35 6.27 -8.53
C ALA A 57 0.85 7.31 -7.52
N LEU A 58 1.53 6.89 -6.45
CA LEU A 58 2.07 7.82 -5.45
C LEU A 58 3.23 8.63 -6.01
N GLN A 59 4.12 8.00 -6.80
CA GLN A 59 5.19 8.70 -7.50
C GLN A 59 4.63 9.77 -8.45
N PHE A 60 3.58 9.44 -9.20
CA PHE A 60 2.96 10.35 -10.16
C PHE A 60 2.36 11.60 -9.49
N ILE A 61 1.71 11.45 -8.34
CA ILE A 61 1.14 12.59 -7.59
C ILE A 61 2.14 13.25 -6.63
N GLU A 62 3.43 12.94 -6.76
CA GLU A 62 4.54 13.45 -5.95
C GLU A 62 4.41 13.18 -4.44
N ALA A 63 3.71 12.10 -4.07
CA ALA A 63 3.60 11.65 -2.69
C ALA A 63 4.79 10.78 -2.26
N GLU A 64 5.08 10.73 -0.96
CA GLU A 64 6.15 9.93 -0.39
C GLU A 64 5.63 8.54 0.03
N LEU A 65 6.06 7.49 -0.66
CA LEU A 65 5.86 6.12 -0.19
C LEU A 65 6.94 5.75 0.83
N VAL A 66 6.58 5.82 2.11
CA VAL A 66 7.47 5.55 3.25
C VAL A 66 7.90 4.08 3.32
N GLY A 67 7.03 3.18 2.85
CA GLY A 67 7.27 1.75 2.78
C GLY A 67 6.01 0.95 2.51
N MET A 68 6.19 -0.36 2.33
CA MET A 68 5.12 -1.32 2.14
C MET A 68 5.40 -2.56 2.99
N VAL A 69 4.37 -3.12 3.62
CA VAL A 69 4.42 -4.38 4.35
C VAL A 69 3.34 -5.29 3.78
N TYR A 70 3.70 -6.52 3.43
CA TYR A 70 2.78 -7.43 2.81
C TYR A 70 3.11 -8.88 3.14
N GLY A 71 2.10 -9.74 3.19
CA GLY A 71 2.31 -11.13 3.57
C GLY A 71 1.12 -12.04 3.29
N SER A 72 1.40 -13.34 3.33
CA SER A 72 0.41 -14.38 3.09
C SER A 72 -0.52 -14.58 4.28
N ALA A 73 -1.82 -14.57 4.03
CA ALA A 73 -2.86 -14.99 4.97
C ALA A 73 -4.15 -15.32 4.20
N SER A 74 -4.74 -16.48 4.50
CA SER A 74 -5.99 -16.93 3.90
C SER A 74 -7.16 -16.76 4.87
N GLU A 75 -6.93 -16.94 6.16
CA GLU A 75 -7.97 -16.88 7.19
C GLU A 75 -7.92 -15.60 8.03
N ALA A 76 -9.09 -15.18 8.51
CA ALA A 76 -9.20 -14.02 9.39
C ALA A 76 -8.33 -14.19 10.64
N GLY A 77 -7.40 -13.25 10.84
CA GLY A 77 -6.50 -13.25 11.99
C GLY A 77 -5.26 -14.14 11.87
N GLU A 78 -5.12 -14.93 10.80
CA GLU A 78 -3.94 -15.78 10.56
C GLU A 78 -2.64 -14.97 10.55
N ILE A 79 -2.65 -13.81 9.87
CA ILE A 79 -1.50 -12.90 9.74
C ILE A 79 -0.88 -12.53 11.10
N LYS A 80 -1.67 -12.53 12.20
CA LYS A 80 -1.20 -12.20 13.57
C LYS A 80 -0.18 -13.19 14.13
N LYS A 81 -0.11 -14.40 13.55
CA LYS A 81 0.85 -15.44 13.92
C LYS A 81 2.25 -15.11 13.37
N ASN A 82 2.35 -14.35 12.28
CA ASN A 82 3.62 -13.90 11.73
C ASN A 82 4.17 -12.70 12.52
N LYS A 83 4.87 -12.98 13.63
CA LYS A 83 5.38 -11.95 14.54
C LYS A 83 6.40 -11.01 13.91
N ALA A 84 7.22 -11.52 12.98
CA ALA A 84 8.18 -10.70 12.25
C ALA A 84 7.46 -9.65 11.40
N LEU A 85 6.49 -10.07 10.58
CA LEU A 85 5.70 -9.16 9.75
C LEU A 85 4.90 -8.15 10.57
N MET A 86 4.33 -8.58 11.71
CA MET A 86 3.63 -7.66 12.62
C MET A 86 4.57 -6.60 13.21
N ASN A 87 5.83 -6.95 13.48
CA ASN A 87 6.84 -6.00 13.94
C ASN A 87 7.30 -5.04 12.82
N GLU A 88 7.40 -5.52 11.58
CA GLU A 88 7.64 -4.67 10.40
C GLU A 88 6.50 -3.65 10.21
N ALA A 89 5.24 -4.08 10.33
CA ALA A 89 4.09 -3.19 10.26
C ALA A 89 4.11 -2.12 11.38
N TYR A 90 4.47 -2.51 12.61
CA TYR A 90 4.64 -1.58 13.73
C TYR A 90 5.73 -0.55 13.44
N THR A 91 6.91 -1.00 13.00
CA THR A 91 8.05 -0.15 12.65
C THR A 91 7.73 0.81 11.51
N LEU A 92 7.00 0.34 10.48
CA LEU A 92 6.54 1.19 9.39
C LEU A 92 5.57 2.28 9.88
N GLY A 93 4.67 1.94 10.81
CA GLY A 93 3.79 2.90 11.46
C GLY A 93 4.54 4.01 12.22
N ARG A 94 5.60 3.64 12.95
CA ARG A 94 6.50 4.60 13.64
C ARG A 94 7.16 5.55 12.64
N LYS A 95 7.76 4.99 11.58
CA LYS A 95 8.39 5.78 10.51
C LYS A 95 7.41 6.73 9.82
N LEU A 96 6.16 6.29 9.61
CA LEU A 96 5.09 7.12 9.04
C LEU A 96 4.75 8.32 9.94
N ALA A 97 4.73 8.12 11.25
CA ALA A 97 4.51 9.18 12.25
C ALA A 97 5.71 10.14 12.41
N GLY A 98 6.88 9.80 11.83
CA GLY A 98 8.12 10.56 11.99
C GLY A 98 8.87 10.24 13.27
N GLU A 99 8.59 9.07 13.87
CA GLU A 99 9.28 8.54 15.05
C GLU A 99 10.41 7.55 14.69
#